data_AF-A0A0G4L740-F1
#
_entry.id   AF-A0A0G4L740-F1
#
_cell.length_a   1.000
_cell.length_b   1.000
_cell.length_c   1.000
_cell.angle_alpha   90.00
_cell.angle_beta   90.00
_cell.angle_gamma   90.00
#
_symmetry.space_group_name_H-M   'P 1'
#
loop_
_entity.id
_entity.type
_entity.pdbx_description
1 polymer ?
#
loop_
_entity_poly.entity_id
_entity_poly.type
_entity_poly.pdbx_seq_one_letter_code
_entity_poly.pdbx_strand_id
1 'polypeptide(L)'
;MRLDSLMSLSNGDGGLPWATAARHKSTATHADLNSTPPSAHRTSRVLVEPHCLIPRHSLCVVFIHPFASTSSPSLSTQNTPTMKLITAAAILAWASERAAAATAWVQSPQSACCTALAKDKNLVGKVINPTNALYSQRLDTYYSANAAQEPWCMVLPLGTTDVAATVKILTKNQCPFGMRSGAHSAWAGSNGIKDGVTIDFAYMNTTTYNKAAGTASIQPGSDWERVFDALDPFGVSAVGGRASVVGVGGFTTGGGYSFHSNSEGFACDAVANFEVVLADGRVVNANAKQNADLWKALKGGSGNFGLVTRIDQYVVDSNMMWGGLSTYDTSKRDELFNAYLNFGNNMDKDLASQNIIAMIYNSAGFIFVSVLSNIDAIDNAPAFNEYRVIQNTSSTARIAPVAELVPDFTGPTPLGLYASWMNGMTTHELHVMEFIQQAHQEYVGKMKAAAPDSNFEVLLQFQPVTQSIVNHSVRKGGNVLGLETIVKDGPVLMWLIALTIDTPANQEKILPICLQLRDAINAYANKTGSQKNWEFLNYSFSDQDPISRYGAQNVALVKAASKKYDPKGVFQKLRRTGFKLPA
;
A
#
# COMPACT_ATOMS: atom_id res chain seq x y z
N MET A 1 27.72 34.21 -59.36
CA MET A 1 26.73 35.33 -59.42
C MET A 1 26.23 35.53 -58.00
N ARG A 2 26.24 36.72 -57.38
CA ARG A 2 25.56 38.00 -57.75
C ARG A 2 24.03 37.81 -57.83
N LEU A 3 23.18 38.67 -57.22
CA LEU A 3 23.43 39.82 -56.32
C LEU A 3 22.17 40.15 -55.46
N ASP A 4 22.38 41.01 -54.46
CA ASP A 4 21.50 41.44 -53.36
C ASP A 4 20.26 42.31 -53.71
N SER A 5 19.31 42.39 -52.76
CA SER A 5 18.56 43.61 -52.34
C SER A 5 17.75 43.27 -51.06
N LEU A 6 17.86 43.89 -49.87
CA LEU A 6 17.75 45.32 -49.44
C LEU A 6 16.31 45.86 -49.60
N MET A 7 15.67 46.68 -48.71
CA MET A 7 15.98 47.32 -47.40
C MET A 7 14.64 47.93 -46.83
N SER A 8 14.43 48.53 -45.62
CA SER A 8 15.15 48.71 -44.33
C SER A 8 14.28 49.42 -43.24
N LEU A 9 14.48 49.14 -41.94
CA LEU A 9 14.23 50.04 -40.76
C LEU A 9 12.75 50.43 -40.42
N SER A 10 12.37 50.98 -39.25
CA SER A 10 13.07 51.50 -38.03
C SER A 10 12.28 51.14 -36.74
N ASN A 11 12.90 50.68 -35.64
CA ASN A 11 13.41 51.46 -34.47
C ASN A 11 12.45 52.46 -33.78
N GLY A 12 12.34 52.37 -32.45
CA GLY A 12 11.68 53.34 -31.56
C GLY A 12 11.60 52.87 -30.09
N ASP A 13 12.44 53.42 -29.20
CA ASP A 13 12.48 53.10 -27.76
C ASP A 13 11.36 53.78 -26.94
N GLY A 14 11.02 53.24 -25.76
CA GLY A 14 10.00 53.87 -24.89
C GLY A 14 9.71 53.24 -23.52
N GLY A 15 10.52 53.58 -22.51
CA GLY A 15 10.14 53.78 -21.10
C GLY A 15 9.10 52.90 -20.37
N LEU A 16 9.57 52.14 -19.38
CA LEU A 16 8.87 51.85 -18.11
C LEU A 16 8.38 53.16 -17.43
N PRO A 17 7.31 53.19 -16.58
CA PRO A 17 7.42 52.53 -15.27
C PRO A 17 6.10 52.07 -14.54
N TRP A 18 6.30 51.70 -13.27
CA TRP A 18 5.41 51.13 -12.24
C TRP A 18 3.94 51.62 -12.15
N ALA A 19 3.03 50.70 -11.80
CA ALA A 19 1.74 50.99 -11.15
C ALA A 19 1.27 49.84 -10.22
N THR A 20 1.27 50.13 -8.92
CA THR A 20 0.64 49.48 -7.75
C THR A 20 -0.42 48.38 -7.90
N ALA A 21 -0.37 47.41 -6.98
CA ALA A 21 -1.42 46.41 -6.74
C ALA A 21 -2.70 46.97 -6.08
N ALA A 22 -3.85 46.37 -6.38
CA ALA A 22 -5.12 46.62 -5.70
C ALA A 22 -5.52 45.43 -4.81
N ARG A 23 -5.83 45.70 -3.52
CA ARG A 23 -6.42 44.70 -2.61
C ARG A 23 -7.94 44.90 -2.58
N HIS A 24 -8.73 43.88 -2.92
CA HIS A 24 -10.14 43.89 -2.54
C HIS A 24 -10.28 43.58 -1.05
N LYS A 25 -10.54 44.63 -0.26
CA LYS A 25 -11.28 44.49 1.01
C LYS A 25 -12.76 44.47 0.67
N SER A 26 -13.48 43.45 1.14
CA SER A 26 -14.92 43.57 1.37
C SER A 26 -15.13 44.09 2.80
N THR A 27 -16.03 45.04 2.99
CA THR A 27 -16.37 45.63 4.31
C THR A 27 -17.72 45.12 4.77
N ALA A 28 -17.80 44.70 6.04
CA ALA A 28 -19.05 44.26 6.65
C ALA A 28 -20.03 45.43 6.88
N THR A 29 -21.32 45.11 6.94
CA THR A 29 -22.39 45.97 7.45
C THR A 29 -23.00 45.34 8.70
N HIS A 30 -23.03 46.09 9.81
CA HIS A 30 -23.67 45.66 11.06
C HIS A 30 -25.20 45.67 10.96
N ALA A 31 -25.83 44.80 11.74
CA ALA A 31 -27.16 45.00 12.30
C ALA A 31 -27.18 44.37 13.71
N ASP A 32 -27.22 45.21 14.75
CA ASP A 32 -27.20 44.78 16.14
C ASP A 32 -28.60 44.72 16.77
N LEU A 33 -28.67 43.99 17.90
CA LEU A 33 -29.52 44.19 19.10
C LEU A 33 -30.40 42.98 19.49
N ASN A 34 -29.91 42.18 20.47
CA ASN A 34 -30.37 42.36 21.86
C ASN A 34 -29.59 41.51 22.88
N SER A 35 -29.32 42.11 24.04
CA SER A 35 -28.88 41.46 25.31
C SER A 35 -30.11 40.93 26.09
N THR A 36 -30.04 40.07 27.12
CA THR A 36 -29.09 39.97 28.26
C THR A 36 -28.97 38.54 28.87
N PRO A 37 -27.86 38.21 29.57
CA PRO A 37 -27.70 37.03 30.44
C PRO A 37 -28.09 37.37 31.92
N PRO A 38 -27.76 36.60 32.99
CA PRO A 38 -27.04 35.32 33.10
C PRO A 38 -27.65 34.26 34.07
N SER A 39 -27.06 33.06 34.08
CA SER A 39 -26.94 32.23 35.29
C SER A 39 -25.62 31.43 35.23
N ALA A 40 -25.07 31.04 36.38
CA ALA A 40 -23.73 30.44 36.47
C ALA A 40 -23.66 29.32 37.50
N HIS A 41 -22.90 28.26 37.21
CA HIS A 41 -22.46 27.28 38.21
C HIS A 41 -21.04 26.78 37.95
N ARG A 42 -20.23 26.77 39.02
CA ARG A 42 -19.08 25.85 39.20
C ARG A 42 -19.65 24.49 39.66
N THR A 43 -18.96 23.35 39.71
CA THR A 43 -17.53 22.94 39.59
C THR A 43 -17.45 21.73 38.61
N SER A 44 -16.34 21.07 38.25
CA SER A 44 -15.18 20.59 39.02
C SER A 44 -14.01 20.19 38.11
N ARG A 45 -12.78 20.11 38.66
CA ARG A 45 -11.65 19.40 38.02
C ARG A 45 -11.74 17.92 38.35
N VAL A 46 -11.39 17.06 37.39
CA VAL A 46 -11.04 15.65 37.60
C VAL A 46 -9.74 15.38 36.87
N LEU A 47 -8.77 14.75 37.55
CA LEU A 47 -7.56 14.19 36.95
C LEU A 47 -7.88 12.80 36.41
N VAL A 48 -7.36 12.46 35.24
CA VAL A 48 -7.44 11.12 34.66
C VAL A 48 -6.04 10.68 34.26
N GLU A 49 -5.49 9.70 34.99
CA GLU A 49 -4.35 8.92 34.55
C GLU A 49 -4.83 7.68 33.76
N PRO A 50 -4.01 7.13 32.83
CA PRO A 50 -4.48 6.16 31.87
C PRO A 50 -4.57 4.73 32.43
N HIS A 51 -5.72 4.08 32.23
CA HIS A 51 -5.89 2.64 32.43
C HIS A 51 -5.88 1.88 31.09
N CYS A 52 -5.23 0.71 31.07
CA CYS A 52 -5.16 -0.16 29.90
C CYS A 52 -6.54 -0.69 29.49
N LEU A 53 -6.88 -0.59 28.21
CA LEU A 53 -8.00 -1.31 27.61
C LEU A 53 -7.52 -2.60 26.96
N ILE A 54 -8.09 -3.73 27.41
CA ILE A 54 -7.93 -5.04 26.77
C ILE A 54 -9.12 -5.23 25.83
N PRO A 55 -8.91 -5.46 24.51
CA PRO A 55 -10.02 -5.65 23.59
C PRO A 55 -10.72 -7.00 23.85
N ARG A 56 -12.03 -6.96 24.08
CA ARG A 56 -12.89 -8.14 24.03
C ARG A 56 -13.53 -8.25 22.65
N HIS A 57 -13.07 -9.20 21.84
CA HIS A 57 -13.90 -9.73 20.76
C HIS A 57 -14.58 -11.01 21.23
N SER A 58 -15.90 -11.09 21.04
CA SER A 58 -16.68 -12.32 21.20
C SER A 58 -17.55 -12.43 19.96
N LEU A 59 -17.32 -13.46 19.15
CA LEU A 59 -18.11 -13.69 17.94
C LEU A 59 -19.52 -14.12 18.34
N CYS A 60 -20.53 -13.46 17.80
CA CYS A 60 -21.91 -13.93 17.85
C CYS A 60 -22.26 -14.59 16.52
N VAL A 61 -22.06 -15.90 16.42
CA VAL A 61 -22.46 -16.70 15.25
C VAL A 61 -23.90 -17.16 15.44
N VAL A 62 -24.82 -16.64 14.63
CA VAL A 62 -26.24 -17.00 14.69
C VAL A 62 -26.49 -18.21 13.77
N PHE A 63 -26.58 -19.41 14.34
CA PHE A 63 -27.13 -20.58 13.66
C PHE A 63 -28.62 -20.74 14.01
N ILE A 64 -29.47 -20.79 12.99
CA ILE A 64 -30.90 -21.06 13.12
C ILE A 64 -31.15 -22.53 12.72
N HIS A 65 -31.50 -23.38 13.68
CA HIS A 65 -32.07 -24.72 13.45
C HIS A 65 -33.20 -24.99 14.48
N PRO A 66 -34.20 -25.84 14.14
CA PRO A 66 -35.48 -25.87 14.85
C PRO A 66 -35.50 -26.70 16.15
N PHE A 67 -36.52 -26.44 16.97
CA PHE A 67 -36.77 -27.05 18.27
C PHE A 67 -37.14 -28.55 18.22
N ALA A 68 -36.70 -29.28 19.24
CA ALA A 68 -37.42 -30.41 19.84
C ALA A 68 -37.20 -30.41 21.37
N SER A 69 -38.21 -30.84 22.14
CA SER A 69 -38.18 -31.00 23.60
C SER A 69 -37.69 -32.44 23.97
N THR A 70 -37.41 -32.86 25.21
CA THR A 70 -38.14 -32.67 26.49
C THR A 70 -37.30 -32.85 27.77
N SER A 71 -37.79 -32.25 28.88
CA SER A 71 -37.74 -32.70 30.29
C SER A 71 -36.46 -33.28 30.95
N SER A 72 -35.99 -32.64 32.03
CA SER A 72 -35.19 -33.25 33.12
C SER A 72 -36.05 -34.12 34.07
N PRO A 73 -35.46 -34.86 35.03
CA PRO A 73 -35.46 -34.33 36.42
C PRO A 73 -34.30 -34.74 37.37
N SER A 74 -34.15 -33.92 38.44
CA SER A 74 -33.79 -34.23 39.84
C SER A 74 -32.47 -34.90 40.29
N LEU A 75 -31.72 -34.10 41.07
CA LEU A 75 -30.76 -34.36 42.17
C LEU A 75 -30.76 -35.71 42.93
N SER A 76 -29.56 -36.15 43.38
CA SER A 76 -29.17 -36.28 44.82
C SER A 76 -27.62 -36.40 44.96
N THR A 77 -26.91 -35.48 45.65
CA THR A 77 -26.37 -35.48 47.06
C THR A 77 -25.15 -36.36 47.41
N GLN A 78 -24.13 -35.74 48.05
CA GLN A 78 -23.13 -36.29 49.01
C GLN A 78 -22.09 -37.33 48.48
N ASN A 79 -20.76 -37.17 48.58
CA ASN A 79 -19.96 -36.93 49.79
C ASN A 79 -18.47 -36.60 49.52
N THR A 80 -17.80 -36.00 50.52
CA THR A 80 -16.34 -36.02 50.81
C THR A 80 -16.19 -36.19 52.34
N PRO A 81 -15.03 -36.56 52.96
CA PRO A 81 -13.64 -36.35 52.51
C PRO A 81 -12.67 -37.53 52.77
N THR A 82 -11.37 -37.35 52.51
CA THR A 82 -10.31 -37.48 53.55
C THR A 82 -8.94 -36.97 53.05
N MET A 83 -8.06 -36.63 53.99
CA MET A 83 -6.71 -36.09 53.76
C MET A 83 -5.71 -36.78 54.69
N LYS A 84 -4.53 -37.14 54.19
CA LYS A 84 -3.38 -37.61 55.02
C LYS A 84 -2.08 -37.02 54.49
N LEU A 85 -1.23 -36.56 55.41
CA LEU A 85 0.13 -36.09 55.12
C LEU A 85 1.10 -37.28 55.08
N ILE A 86 2.15 -37.16 54.26
CA ILE A 86 3.47 -37.78 54.50
C ILE A 86 4.53 -36.67 54.39
N THR A 87 5.66 -36.86 55.08
CA THR A 87 6.61 -35.83 55.49
C THR A 87 7.63 -35.40 54.43
N ALA A 88 8.21 -34.21 54.61
CA ALA A 88 9.24 -33.65 53.74
C ALA A 88 10.66 -34.08 54.14
N ALA A 89 11.43 -34.65 53.20
CA ALA A 89 12.88 -34.88 53.34
C ALA A 89 13.59 -35.12 51.98
N ALA A 90 13.45 -34.21 51.00
CA ALA A 90 14.13 -34.31 49.69
C ALA A 90 14.57 -32.94 49.10
N ILE A 91 14.75 -31.93 49.95
CA ILE A 91 15.14 -30.57 49.53
C ILE A 91 16.65 -30.51 49.28
N LEU A 92 17.13 -31.10 48.18
CA LEU A 92 18.51 -30.92 47.68
C LEU A 92 18.73 -31.28 46.19
N ALA A 93 17.67 -31.43 45.40
CA ALA A 93 17.74 -31.76 43.96
C ALA A 93 17.18 -30.68 43.00
N TRP A 94 16.63 -29.59 43.53
CA TRP A 94 15.89 -28.57 42.76
C TRP A 94 16.68 -27.27 42.50
N ALA A 95 18.01 -27.38 42.33
CA ALA A 95 18.91 -26.23 42.19
C ALA A 95 19.81 -26.24 40.94
N SER A 96 19.78 -27.30 40.11
CA SER A 96 20.70 -27.50 38.98
C SER A 96 20.10 -27.26 37.58
N GLU A 97 18.78 -27.44 37.39
CA GLU A 97 18.19 -27.40 36.03
C GLU A 97 17.96 -25.98 35.48
N ARG A 98 18.02 -24.93 36.30
CA ARG A 98 17.98 -23.53 35.82
C ARG A 98 19.29 -23.02 35.22
N ALA A 99 20.28 -23.90 35.01
CA ALA A 99 21.55 -23.57 34.34
C ALA A 99 21.66 -24.11 32.90
N ALA A 100 20.72 -24.92 32.41
CA ALA A 100 20.85 -25.65 31.15
C ALA A 100 20.15 -25.00 29.92
N ALA A 101 19.37 -23.94 30.11
CA ALA A 101 18.67 -23.23 29.02
C ALA A 101 19.53 -22.16 28.31
N ALA A 102 20.85 -22.16 28.52
CA ALA A 102 21.77 -21.07 28.12
C ALA A 102 22.84 -21.47 27.08
N THR A 103 22.89 -22.73 26.64
CA THR A 103 24.00 -23.27 25.82
C THR A 103 23.54 -24.21 24.70
N ALA A 104 22.77 -23.68 23.74
CA ALA A 104 22.45 -24.36 22.48
C ALA A 104 22.47 -23.44 21.24
N TRP A 105 23.21 -22.32 21.28
CA TRP A 105 23.56 -21.56 20.07
C TRP A 105 24.60 -22.34 19.24
N VAL A 106 24.15 -23.37 18.52
CA VAL A 106 24.97 -24.07 17.52
C VAL A 106 25.41 -23.04 16.48
N GLN A 107 26.72 -22.99 16.19
CA GLN A 107 27.35 -21.92 15.40
C GLN A 107 27.07 -22.03 13.89
N SER A 108 25.81 -21.88 13.50
CA SER A 108 25.40 -21.60 12.13
C SER A 108 25.40 -20.07 11.88
N PRO A 109 25.59 -19.56 10.65
CA PRO A 109 25.58 -18.11 10.36
C PRO A 109 24.33 -17.37 10.86
N GLN A 110 23.20 -18.08 10.90
CA GLN A 110 21.93 -17.70 11.54
C GLN A 110 22.15 -17.19 12.96
N SER A 111 22.90 -17.95 13.78
CA SER A 111 23.19 -17.62 15.17
C SER A 111 23.95 -16.30 15.30
N ALA A 112 24.94 -16.05 14.44
CA ALA A 112 25.83 -14.89 14.55
C ALA A 112 25.09 -13.57 14.29
N CYS A 113 24.30 -13.50 13.22
CA CYS A 113 23.51 -12.32 12.87
C CYS A 113 22.47 -11.98 13.96
N CYS A 114 21.66 -12.95 14.36
CA CYS A 114 20.60 -12.74 15.34
C CYS A 114 21.16 -12.48 16.75
N THR A 115 22.27 -13.13 17.13
CA THR A 115 22.99 -12.84 18.39
C THR A 115 23.59 -11.45 18.41
N ALA A 116 24.19 -10.98 17.30
CA ALA A 116 24.77 -9.65 17.23
C ALA A 116 23.71 -8.54 17.35
N LEU A 117 22.52 -8.76 16.78
CA LEU A 117 21.38 -7.86 16.94
C LEU A 117 20.84 -7.90 18.37
N ALA A 118 20.56 -9.09 18.93
CA ALA A 118 19.99 -9.23 20.27
C ALA A 118 20.92 -8.74 21.41
N LYS A 119 22.23 -8.61 21.16
CA LYS A 119 23.22 -8.05 22.08
C LYS A 119 23.41 -6.53 21.96
N ASP A 120 22.85 -5.88 20.95
CA ASP A 120 22.97 -4.42 20.85
C ASP A 120 22.04 -3.72 21.85
N LYS A 121 22.59 -2.76 22.59
CA LYS A 121 21.90 -2.05 23.68
C LYS A 121 20.62 -1.33 23.27
N ASN A 122 20.43 -1.00 21.99
CA ASN A 122 19.22 -0.36 21.48
C ASN A 122 18.15 -1.39 21.07
N LEU A 123 18.56 -2.64 20.81
CA LEU A 123 17.75 -3.72 20.25
C LEU A 123 17.39 -4.83 21.26
N VAL A 124 17.82 -4.71 22.52
CA VAL A 124 17.40 -5.60 23.61
C VAL A 124 15.87 -5.66 23.70
N GLY A 125 15.30 -6.87 23.68
CA GLY A 125 13.85 -7.09 23.67
C GLY A 125 13.15 -6.86 22.31
N LYS A 126 13.86 -6.33 21.30
CA LYS A 126 13.33 -6.02 19.96
C LYS A 126 13.71 -7.05 18.90
N VAL A 127 14.36 -8.15 19.27
CA VAL A 127 14.77 -9.23 18.36
C VAL A 127 14.05 -10.50 18.75
N ILE A 128 13.28 -11.06 17.82
CA ILE A 128 12.47 -12.28 18.01
C ILE A 128 12.90 -13.38 17.03
N ASN A 129 12.72 -14.63 17.43
CA ASN A 129 13.12 -15.82 16.68
C ASN A 129 12.00 -16.89 16.76
N PRO A 130 12.10 -18.04 16.07
CA PRO A 130 11.05 -19.06 16.04
C PRO A 130 10.60 -19.64 17.40
N THR A 131 11.34 -19.41 18.51
CA THR A 131 10.92 -19.84 19.86
C THR A 131 10.13 -18.78 20.63
N ASN A 132 9.90 -17.59 20.06
CA ASN A 132 9.10 -16.53 20.65
C ASN A 132 7.70 -16.52 20.00
N ALA A 133 6.62 -16.58 20.79
CA ALA A 133 5.25 -16.61 20.27
C ALA A 133 4.88 -15.42 19.36
N LEU A 134 5.53 -14.26 19.54
CA LEU A 134 5.33 -13.11 18.66
C LEU A 134 5.84 -13.36 17.22
N TYR A 135 6.78 -14.28 17.02
CA TYR A 135 7.32 -14.59 15.68
C TYR A 135 6.24 -15.16 14.75
N SER A 136 5.46 -16.15 15.20
CA SER A 136 4.32 -16.67 14.45
C SER A 136 3.28 -15.57 14.22
N GLN A 137 2.90 -14.83 15.26
CA GLN A 137 1.96 -13.70 15.15
C GLN A 137 2.42 -12.61 14.15
N ARG A 138 3.74 -12.45 13.92
CA ARG A 138 4.25 -11.60 12.84
C ARG A 138 4.14 -12.26 11.47
N LEU A 139 4.36 -13.56 11.32
CA LEU A 139 4.12 -14.29 10.06
C LEU A 139 2.62 -14.30 9.67
N ASP A 140 1.72 -14.41 10.64
CA ASP A 140 0.27 -14.42 10.43
C ASP A 140 -0.29 -13.09 9.88
N THR A 141 0.52 -12.02 9.84
CA THR A 141 0.15 -10.68 9.33
C THR A 141 0.71 -10.36 7.94
N TYR A 142 1.13 -11.36 7.17
CA TYR A 142 1.44 -11.20 5.75
C TYR A 142 0.16 -11.34 4.92
N TYR A 143 -0.01 -10.48 3.90
CA TYR A 143 -1.17 -10.52 3.00
C TYR A 143 -1.31 -11.87 2.27
N SER A 144 -0.20 -12.58 2.04
CA SER A 144 -0.23 -13.94 1.51
C SER A 144 0.79 -14.87 2.15
N ALA A 145 0.40 -16.13 2.33
CA ALA A 145 1.26 -17.24 2.76
C ALA A 145 2.50 -17.44 1.86
N ASN A 146 2.41 -17.09 0.57
CA ASN A 146 3.57 -17.06 -0.34
C ASN A 146 4.69 -16.15 0.19
N ALA A 147 4.33 -14.95 0.64
CA ALA A 147 5.26 -13.94 1.11
C ALA A 147 5.72 -14.16 2.57
N ALA A 148 4.95 -14.92 3.35
CA ALA A 148 5.17 -15.28 4.76
C ALA A 148 6.34 -16.26 4.98
N GLN A 149 7.52 -15.92 4.46
CA GLN A 149 8.74 -16.72 4.60
C GLN A 149 9.30 -16.61 6.04
N GLU A 150 9.87 -17.71 6.54
CA GLU A 150 10.40 -17.84 7.91
C GLU A 150 11.87 -17.36 8.05
N PRO A 151 12.16 -16.15 8.57
CA PRO A 151 13.53 -15.66 8.75
C PRO A 151 14.22 -16.28 9.96
N TRP A 152 15.55 -16.19 10.01
CA TRP A 152 16.35 -16.62 11.17
C TRP A 152 15.96 -15.86 12.46
N CYS A 153 15.59 -14.59 12.31
CA CYS A 153 14.98 -13.75 13.31
C CYS A 153 14.30 -12.53 12.66
N MET A 154 13.42 -11.86 13.39
CA MET A 154 12.89 -10.54 13.04
C MET A 154 13.41 -9.49 14.02
N VAL A 155 13.65 -8.27 13.54
CA VAL A 155 13.91 -7.09 14.35
C VAL A 155 12.70 -6.16 14.28
N LEU A 156 12.24 -5.71 15.45
CA LEU A 156 11.07 -4.86 15.67
C LEU A 156 11.52 -3.46 16.12
N PRO A 157 12.04 -2.61 15.20
CA PRO A 157 12.42 -1.24 15.56
C PRO A 157 11.22 -0.42 16.05
N LEU A 158 11.45 0.45 17.04
CA LEU A 158 10.48 1.42 17.55
C LEU A 158 10.79 2.85 17.06
N GLY A 159 11.90 3.05 16.36
CA GLY A 159 12.29 4.35 15.82
C GLY A 159 13.62 4.31 15.04
N THR A 160 13.96 5.44 14.41
CA THR A 160 15.11 5.60 13.51
C THR A 160 16.45 5.14 14.10
N THR A 161 16.66 5.32 15.41
CA THR A 161 17.87 4.84 16.12
C THR A 161 18.04 3.33 16.08
N ASP A 162 16.94 2.57 16.23
CA ASP A 162 16.96 1.11 16.18
C ASP A 162 17.26 0.62 14.76
N VAL A 163 16.68 1.28 13.76
CA VAL A 163 16.92 1.02 12.33
C VAL A 163 18.39 1.29 11.98
N ALA A 164 18.96 2.38 12.49
CA ALA A 164 20.37 2.73 12.33
C ALA A 164 21.34 1.77 13.04
N ALA A 165 20.97 1.21 14.21
CA ALA A 165 21.72 0.13 14.85
C ALA A 165 21.64 -1.17 14.03
N THR A 166 20.42 -1.55 13.63
CA THR A 166 20.12 -2.76 12.86
C THR A 166 20.94 -2.82 11.56
N VAL A 167 20.87 -1.79 10.71
CA VAL A 167 21.57 -1.81 9.42
C VAL A 167 23.10 -1.78 9.56
N LYS A 168 23.64 -1.13 10.61
CA LYS A 168 25.08 -1.18 10.94
C LYS A 168 25.51 -2.60 11.28
N ILE A 169 24.72 -3.33 12.08
CA ILE A 169 25.01 -4.70 12.51
C ILE A 169 24.89 -5.67 11.32
N LEU A 170 23.82 -5.55 10.52
CA LEU A 170 23.64 -6.37 9.31
C LEU A 170 24.79 -6.15 8.31
N THR A 171 25.15 -4.89 8.05
CA THR A 171 26.25 -4.52 7.14
C THR A 171 27.60 -4.99 7.67
N LYS A 172 27.90 -4.81 8.97
CA LYS A 172 29.17 -5.25 9.57
C LYS A 172 29.38 -6.75 9.46
N ASN A 173 28.33 -7.54 9.70
CA ASN A 173 28.40 -9.00 9.73
C ASN A 173 27.99 -9.67 8.39
N GLN A 174 27.78 -8.87 7.33
CA GLN A 174 27.34 -9.33 6.00
C GLN A 174 26.05 -10.18 6.03
N CYS A 175 25.14 -9.87 6.96
CA CYS A 175 23.89 -10.59 7.14
C CYS A 175 22.92 -10.30 5.98
N PRO A 176 22.39 -11.33 5.30
CA PRO A 176 21.25 -11.17 4.41
C PRO A 176 20.02 -10.67 5.18
N PHE A 177 19.21 -9.82 4.55
CA PHE A 177 18.01 -9.29 5.18
C PHE A 177 16.82 -9.07 4.24
N GLY A 178 15.63 -9.11 4.81
CA GLY A 178 14.38 -8.64 4.22
C GLY A 178 13.88 -7.42 4.97
N MET A 179 12.90 -6.72 4.40
CA MET A 179 12.20 -5.64 5.10
C MET A 179 10.72 -5.61 4.72
N ARG A 180 9.87 -5.35 5.71
CA ARG A 180 8.42 -5.23 5.53
C ARG A 180 7.85 -4.00 6.22
N SER A 181 6.93 -3.35 5.50
CA SER A 181 5.83 -2.55 6.04
C SER A 181 4.66 -3.53 6.30
N GLY A 182 3.40 -3.14 6.02
CA GLY A 182 2.21 -4.02 6.03
C GLY A 182 2.20 -5.22 5.06
N ALA A 183 3.36 -5.66 4.55
CA ALA A 183 3.58 -6.94 3.84
C ALA A 183 2.55 -7.33 2.75
N HIS A 184 2.10 -6.35 1.95
CA HIS A 184 1.02 -6.54 0.97
C HIS A 184 1.47 -7.11 -0.39
N SER A 185 2.77 -7.18 -0.67
CA SER A 185 3.28 -7.82 -1.89
C SER A 185 3.14 -9.34 -1.76
N ALA A 186 2.64 -9.99 -2.82
CA ALA A 186 2.06 -11.34 -2.69
C ALA A 186 3.00 -12.51 -3.02
N TRP A 187 4.18 -12.30 -3.60
CA TRP A 187 5.07 -13.39 -4.04
C TRP A 187 6.20 -13.73 -3.05
N ALA A 188 6.72 -14.96 -3.13
CA ALA A 188 7.74 -15.48 -2.21
C ALA A 188 9.09 -14.78 -2.39
N GLY A 189 9.56 -14.10 -1.33
CA GLY A 189 10.73 -13.22 -1.43
C GLY A 189 10.39 -11.77 -1.79
N SER A 190 9.12 -11.35 -1.84
CA SER A 190 8.76 -9.95 -2.10
C SER A 190 9.05 -9.02 -0.92
N ASN A 191 8.70 -9.44 0.30
CA ASN A 191 8.87 -8.67 1.54
C ASN A 191 9.29 -9.54 2.75
N GLY A 192 9.00 -10.85 2.75
CA GLY A 192 9.56 -11.84 3.68
C GLY A 192 10.79 -12.55 3.13
N ILE A 193 11.67 -13.01 4.01
CA ILE A 193 12.93 -13.71 3.69
C ILE A 193 13.03 -15.00 4.50
N LYS A 194 13.50 -16.10 3.88
CA LYS A 194 13.85 -17.33 4.60
C LYS A 194 15.30 -17.27 5.11
N ASP A 195 16.24 -17.16 4.18
CA ASP A 195 17.67 -17.11 4.49
C ASP A 195 18.18 -15.71 4.80
N GLY A 196 17.76 -15.17 5.95
CA GLY A 196 18.27 -13.93 6.53
C GLY A 196 17.45 -13.40 7.71
N VAL A 197 17.59 -12.10 7.98
CA VAL A 197 16.87 -11.36 9.04
C VAL A 197 15.75 -10.50 8.46
N THR A 198 14.55 -10.51 9.02
CA THR A 198 13.48 -9.55 8.62
C THR A 198 13.55 -8.29 9.48
N ILE A 199 13.58 -7.11 8.85
CA ILE A 199 13.30 -5.83 9.52
C ILE A 199 11.79 -5.56 9.39
N ASP A 200 11.03 -5.70 10.48
CA ASP A 200 9.58 -5.57 10.49
C ASP A 200 9.18 -4.24 11.13
N PHE A 201 8.79 -3.28 10.29
CA PHE A 201 8.53 -1.91 10.71
C PHE A 201 7.21 -1.71 11.44
N ALA A 202 6.38 -2.72 11.67
CA ALA A 202 4.99 -2.54 12.13
C ALA A 202 4.80 -1.86 13.51
N TYR A 203 5.86 -1.66 14.29
CA TYR A 203 5.86 -0.87 15.53
C TYR A 203 6.32 0.59 15.34
N MET A 204 6.79 0.93 14.13
CA MET A 204 6.92 2.29 13.61
C MET A 204 5.70 2.58 12.72
N ASN A 205 4.55 2.80 13.34
CA ASN A 205 3.24 2.95 12.69
C ASN A 205 2.51 4.27 13.02
N THR A 206 3.14 5.19 13.76
CA THR A 206 2.52 6.46 14.15
C THR A 206 2.42 7.45 12.98
N THR A 207 1.32 8.20 12.95
CA THR A 207 1.10 9.36 12.06
C THR A 207 0.88 10.60 12.93
N THR A 208 1.44 11.75 12.53
CA THR A 208 1.20 13.05 13.19
C THR A 208 1.00 14.14 12.15
N TYR A 209 0.14 15.12 12.41
CA TYR A 209 -0.18 16.20 11.47
C TYR A 209 0.46 17.53 11.90
N ASN A 210 1.14 18.20 10.97
CA ASN A 210 1.65 19.55 11.14
C ASN A 210 0.84 20.54 10.28
N LYS A 211 -0.19 21.15 10.92
CA LYS A 211 -1.07 22.14 10.28
C LYS A 211 -0.34 23.39 9.75
N ALA A 212 0.79 23.77 10.33
CA ALA A 212 1.56 24.93 9.87
C ALA A 212 2.42 24.64 8.63
N ALA A 213 2.71 23.37 8.35
CA ALA A 213 3.44 22.93 7.16
C ALA A 213 2.54 22.31 6.08
N GLY A 214 1.29 21.97 6.40
CA GLY A 214 0.39 21.24 5.51
C GLY A 214 0.81 19.79 5.28
N THR A 215 1.50 19.16 6.26
CA THR A 215 2.11 17.83 6.10
C THR A 215 1.73 16.85 7.20
N ALA A 216 1.46 15.60 6.83
CA ALA A 216 1.45 14.44 7.71
C ALA A 216 2.85 13.82 7.77
N SER A 217 3.38 13.62 8.98
CA SER A 217 4.60 12.87 9.25
C SER A 217 4.23 11.43 9.63
N ILE A 218 4.37 10.51 8.68
CA ILE A 218 3.90 9.13 8.73
C ILE A 218 5.10 8.17 8.90
N GLN A 219 5.00 7.21 9.81
CA GLN A 219 6.01 6.15 9.95
C GLN A 219 5.76 4.97 8.97
N PRO A 220 6.82 4.33 8.44
CA PRO A 220 6.75 3.45 7.27
C PRO A 220 6.02 2.12 7.49
N GLY A 221 5.86 1.68 8.74
CA GLY A 221 5.16 0.45 9.11
C GLY A 221 3.69 0.65 9.44
N SER A 222 3.15 1.86 9.24
CA SER A 222 1.71 2.08 9.27
C SER A 222 1.04 1.49 8.03
N ASP A 223 -0.26 1.27 8.14
CA ASP A 223 -1.20 0.91 7.08
C ASP A 223 -2.14 2.10 6.82
N TRP A 224 -2.81 2.12 5.67
CA TRP A 224 -3.57 3.31 5.26
C TRP A 224 -4.81 3.56 6.13
N GLU A 225 -5.41 2.52 6.72
CA GLU A 225 -6.45 2.63 7.76
C GLU A 225 -6.02 3.61 8.88
N ARG A 226 -4.91 3.30 9.57
CA ARG A 226 -4.40 4.14 10.66
C ARG A 226 -3.89 5.51 10.22
N VAL A 227 -3.50 5.68 8.96
CA VAL A 227 -3.14 7.01 8.43
C VAL A 227 -4.39 7.87 8.28
N PHE A 228 -5.49 7.34 7.74
CA PHE A 228 -6.72 8.10 7.60
C PHE A 228 -7.36 8.37 8.98
N ASP A 229 -7.44 7.39 9.87
CA ASP A 229 -7.92 7.56 11.25
C ASP A 229 -7.16 8.66 12.02
N ALA A 230 -5.85 8.77 11.81
CA ALA A 230 -5.00 9.75 12.49
C ALA A 230 -5.07 11.16 11.88
N LEU A 231 -5.65 11.32 10.69
CA LEU A 231 -5.81 12.60 9.99
C LEU A 231 -7.26 13.11 10.01
N ASP A 232 -8.24 12.21 10.12
CA ASP A 232 -9.67 12.52 10.13
C ASP A 232 -10.08 13.61 11.16
N PRO A 233 -9.61 13.59 12.44
CA PRO A 233 -9.95 14.62 13.42
C PRO A 233 -9.43 16.03 13.08
N PHE A 234 -8.61 16.17 12.04
CA PHE A 234 -8.09 17.45 11.54
C PHE A 234 -8.79 17.93 10.26
N GLY A 235 -9.70 17.13 9.68
CA GLY A 235 -10.45 17.47 8.46
C GLY A 235 -9.64 17.38 7.16
N VAL A 236 -8.56 16.60 7.15
CA VAL A 236 -7.62 16.46 6.02
C VAL A 236 -7.34 14.99 5.73
N SER A 237 -6.85 14.68 4.52
CA SER A 237 -6.49 13.32 4.12
C SER A 237 -5.10 13.23 3.50
N ALA A 238 -4.59 12.00 3.34
CA ALA A 238 -3.35 11.73 2.63
C ALA A 238 -3.64 11.23 1.20
N VAL A 239 -2.70 11.44 0.28
CA VAL A 239 -2.69 10.74 -1.02
C VAL A 239 -2.24 9.30 -0.77
N GLY A 240 -3.16 8.47 -0.27
CA GLY A 240 -2.89 7.14 0.26
C GLY A 240 -3.39 5.99 -0.61
N GLY A 241 -3.21 4.77 -0.11
CA GLY A 241 -3.76 3.55 -0.70
C GLY A 241 -5.26 3.45 -0.53
N ARG A 242 -5.91 2.73 -1.46
CA ARG A 242 -7.37 2.57 -1.49
C ARG A 242 -7.89 1.45 -0.61
N ALA A 243 -7.09 0.40 -0.41
CA ALA A 243 -7.37 -0.70 0.53
C ALA A 243 -6.64 -0.45 1.86
N SER A 244 -7.32 -0.71 2.96
CA SER A 244 -6.97 -0.25 4.31
C SER A 244 -5.67 -0.86 4.85
N VAL A 245 -5.50 -2.17 4.68
CA VAL A 245 -4.34 -2.96 5.17
C VAL A 245 -3.05 -2.77 4.35
N VAL A 246 -3.06 -1.96 3.29
CA VAL A 246 -1.86 -1.72 2.48
C VAL A 246 -0.83 -0.90 3.26
N GLY A 247 0.39 -1.45 3.42
CA GLY A 247 1.48 -0.79 4.14
C GLY A 247 2.06 0.43 3.43
N VAL A 248 2.11 1.57 4.12
CA VAL A 248 2.50 2.88 3.60
C VAL A 248 3.88 2.85 2.92
N GLY A 249 4.92 2.37 3.63
CA GLY A 249 6.30 2.48 3.17
C GLY A 249 6.58 1.78 1.84
N GLY A 250 5.96 0.62 1.61
CA GLY A 250 6.08 -0.11 0.35
C GLY A 250 5.30 0.58 -0.77
N PHE A 251 4.02 0.89 -0.52
CA PHE A 251 3.14 1.52 -1.48
C PHE A 251 3.69 2.85 -2.01
N THR A 252 4.13 3.74 -1.11
CA THR A 252 4.63 5.08 -1.47
C THR A 252 5.99 5.01 -2.17
N THR A 253 6.92 4.13 -1.75
CA THR A 253 8.23 4.05 -2.41
C THR A 253 8.21 3.30 -3.76
N GLY A 254 7.14 2.55 -4.05
CA GLY A 254 6.85 2.00 -5.38
C GLY A 254 5.96 2.89 -6.25
N GLY A 255 5.62 4.11 -5.81
CA GLY A 255 4.77 5.06 -6.54
C GLY A 255 3.44 5.28 -5.82
N GLY A 256 2.56 4.27 -5.85
CA GLY A 256 1.26 4.28 -5.17
C GLY A 256 0.15 5.01 -5.94
N TYR A 257 -0.86 4.27 -6.39
CA TYR A 257 -2.03 4.82 -7.09
C TYR A 257 -3.17 5.06 -6.08
N SER A 258 -3.70 6.28 -6.02
CA SER A 258 -4.66 6.76 -5.01
C SER A 258 -6.01 7.18 -5.61
N PHE A 259 -7.02 7.42 -4.76
CA PHE A 259 -8.25 8.15 -5.14
C PHE A 259 -7.94 9.57 -5.64
N HIS A 260 -6.88 10.19 -5.11
CA HIS A 260 -6.49 11.56 -5.48
C HIS A 260 -5.56 11.61 -6.70
N SER A 261 -5.32 10.50 -7.42
CA SER A 261 -4.18 10.48 -8.36
C SER A 261 -4.33 11.37 -9.59
N ASN A 262 -5.55 11.76 -9.97
CA ASN A 262 -5.78 12.71 -11.07
C ASN A 262 -5.40 14.16 -10.69
N SER A 263 -5.78 14.62 -9.49
CA SER A 263 -5.41 15.94 -8.96
C SER A 263 -3.98 16.01 -8.41
N GLU A 264 -3.50 14.93 -7.78
CA GLU A 264 -2.28 14.96 -6.97
C GLU A 264 -1.07 14.21 -7.56
N GLY A 265 -1.25 13.38 -8.60
CA GLY A 265 -0.22 12.48 -9.12
C GLY A 265 -0.14 11.15 -8.35
N PHE A 266 1.01 10.47 -8.38
CA PHE A 266 1.19 9.27 -7.55
C PHE A 266 1.41 9.67 -6.07
N ALA A 267 1.13 8.76 -5.14
CA ALA A 267 1.29 9.00 -3.70
C ALA A 267 2.72 9.43 -3.33
N CYS A 268 3.71 8.91 -4.05
CA CYS A 268 5.10 9.30 -3.95
C CYS A 268 5.34 10.80 -4.26
N ASP A 269 4.53 11.42 -5.11
CA ASP A 269 4.70 12.82 -5.51
C ASP A 269 4.20 13.81 -4.47
N ALA A 270 3.28 13.38 -3.60
CA ALA A 270 2.88 14.15 -2.41
C ALA A 270 3.96 14.16 -1.31
N VAL A 271 5.03 13.36 -1.39
CA VAL A 271 6.06 13.31 -0.35
C VAL A 271 6.97 14.55 -0.40
N ALA A 272 6.85 15.40 0.62
CA ALA A 272 7.71 16.56 0.84
C ALA A 272 9.15 16.15 1.23
N ASN A 273 9.28 15.13 2.10
CA ASN A 273 10.58 14.64 2.60
C ASN A 273 10.53 13.16 3.02
N PHE A 274 11.56 12.40 2.68
CA PHE A 274 11.85 11.09 3.30
C PHE A 274 12.97 11.25 4.34
N GLU A 275 12.77 10.72 5.55
CA GLU A 275 13.89 10.40 6.44
C GLU A 275 14.37 8.98 6.10
N VAL A 276 15.67 8.84 5.84
CA VAL A 276 16.27 7.60 5.33
C VAL A 276 17.52 7.23 6.13
N VAL A 277 17.57 5.99 6.58
CA VAL A 277 18.76 5.39 7.18
C VAL A 277 19.56 4.66 6.09
N LEU A 278 20.81 5.10 5.87
CA LEU A 278 21.71 4.54 4.88
C LEU A 278 22.41 3.26 5.38
N ALA A 279 23.13 2.57 4.51
CA ALA A 279 23.80 1.29 4.82
C ALA A 279 24.84 1.39 5.96
N ASP A 280 25.46 2.56 6.13
CA ASP A 280 26.38 2.86 7.24
C ASP A 280 25.66 3.35 8.52
N GLY A 281 24.33 3.38 8.51
CA GLY A 281 23.45 3.87 9.57
C GLY A 281 23.63 5.35 9.90
N ARG A 282 24.02 6.19 8.93
CA ARG A 282 23.70 7.62 8.95
C ARG A 282 22.21 7.82 8.62
N VAL A 283 21.59 8.79 9.29
CA VAL A 283 20.25 9.29 8.94
C VAL A 283 20.43 10.47 7.99
N VAL A 284 19.66 10.52 6.90
CA VAL A 284 19.61 11.64 5.96
C VAL A 284 18.17 12.01 5.65
N ASN A 285 17.92 13.30 5.44
CA ASN A 285 16.67 13.79 4.86
C ASN A 285 16.82 13.89 3.34
N ALA A 286 15.80 13.46 2.61
CA ALA A 286 15.74 13.47 1.15
C ALA A 286 14.47 14.19 0.70
N ASN A 287 14.65 15.38 0.11
CA ASN A 287 13.61 16.30 -0.35
C ASN A 287 14.11 17.13 -1.54
N ALA A 288 13.27 17.99 -2.11
CA ALA A 288 13.59 18.83 -3.26
C ALA A 288 14.82 19.75 -3.09
N LYS A 289 15.30 20.01 -1.86
CA LYS A 289 16.44 20.91 -1.57
C LYS A 289 17.66 20.18 -0.99
N GLN A 290 17.50 18.97 -0.47
CA GLN A 290 18.56 18.18 0.18
C GLN A 290 18.45 16.72 -0.28
N ASN A 291 19.53 16.17 -0.85
CA ASN A 291 19.54 14.83 -1.43
C ASN A 291 18.39 14.59 -2.45
N ALA A 292 18.11 15.59 -3.30
CA ALA A 292 16.99 15.58 -4.24
C ALA A 292 17.03 14.41 -5.26
N ASP A 293 18.22 13.88 -5.55
CA ASP A 293 18.40 12.67 -6.36
C ASP A 293 17.98 11.39 -5.61
N LEU A 294 18.23 11.30 -4.29
CA LEU A 294 17.66 10.23 -3.46
C LEU A 294 16.13 10.37 -3.32
N TRP A 295 15.64 11.60 -3.16
CA TRP A 295 14.20 11.90 -3.07
C TRP A 295 13.47 11.44 -4.34
N LYS A 296 13.94 11.85 -5.53
CA LYS A 296 13.36 11.41 -6.79
C LYS A 296 13.52 9.90 -7.01
N ALA A 297 14.67 9.31 -6.66
CA ALA A 297 14.87 7.86 -6.77
C ALA A 297 13.94 7.02 -5.87
N LEU A 298 13.61 7.50 -4.67
CA LEU A 298 12.65 6.85 -3.77
C LEU A 298 11.20 6.92 -4.25
N LYS A 299 10.86 7.83 -5.18
CA LYS A 299 9.55 7.90 -5.82
C LYS A 299 9.41 6.87 -6.96
N GLY A 300 9.35 5.59 -6.61
CA GLY A 300 9.17 4.47 -7.57
C GLY A 300 10.31 3.46 -7.57
N GLY A 301 11.50 3.81 -7.04
CA GLY A 301 12.65 2.91 -6.95
C GLY A 301 12.63 1.94 -5.75
N SER A 302 11.63 2.02 -4.86
CA SER A 302 11.46 1.14 -3.69
C SER A 302 12.70 1.10 -2.76
N GLY A 303 12.83 0.04 -1.95
CA GLY A 303 13.88 -0.15 -0.94
C GLY A 303 15.29 -0.46 -1.49
N ASN A 304 15.73 0.25 -2.53
CA ASN A 304 17.00 0.03 -3.23
C ASN A 304 18.17 0.94 -2.77
N PHE A 305 17.92 1.90 -1.88
CA PHE A 305 18.87 2.98 -1.53
C PHE A 305 19.11 3.18 -0.03
N GLY A 306 18.22 2.65 0.82
CA GLY A 306 18.16 2.94 2.24
C GLY A 306 16.91 2.34 2.89
N LEU A 307 16.81 2.47 4.21
CA LEU A 307 15.62 2.15 4.99
C LEU A 307 14.90 3.46 5.31
N VAL A 308 13.73 3.70 4.71
CA VAL A 308 12.90 4.86 5.04
C VAL A 308 12.35 4.71 6.46
N THR A 309 12.39 5.76 7.27
CA THR A 309 11.97 5.78 8.69
C THR A 309 10.90 6.81 9.02
N ARG A 310 10.73 7.82 8.17
CA ARG A 310 9.60 8.74 8.18
C ARG A 310 9.29 9.22 6.76
N ILE A 311 8.02 9.41 6.46
CA ILE A 311 7.50 9.95 5.21
C ILE A 311 6.73 11.21 5.59
N ASP A 312 7.28 12.37 5.27
CA ASP A 312 6.63 13.65 5.46
C ASP A 312 5.89 13.99 4.16
N GLN A 313 4.57 13.86 4.16
CA GLN A 313 3.70 13.92 2.98
C GLN A 313 2.75 15.12 3.09
N TYR A 314 2.58 15.89 2.00
CA TYR A 314 1.55 16.94 1.95
C TYR A 314 0.15 16.31 2.02
N VAL A 315 -0.72 16.91 2.84
CA VAL A 315 -2.13 16.50 2.94
C VAL A 315 -2.98 17.17 1.85
N VAL A 316 -4.18 16.65 1.63
CA VAL A 316 -5.25 17.34 0.89
C VAL A 316 -6.26 17.95 1.87
N ASP A 317 -6.82 19.11 1.54
CA ASP A 317 -7.70 19.90 2.41
C ASP A 317 -9.16 19.39 2.47
N SER A 318 -9.34 18.07 2.46
CA SER A 318 -10.60 17.39 2.77
C SER A 318 -10.32 15.99 3.33
N ASN A 319 -11.07 15.57 4.34
CA ASN A 319 -11.21 14.16 4.76
C ASN A 319 -12.45 13.48 4.14
N MET A 320 -13.36 14.24 3.51
CA MET A 320 -14.62 13.74 2.94
C MET A 320 -14.47 13.40 1.45
N MET A 321 -15.09 12.31 1.01
CA MET A 321 -15.25 11.98 -0.41
C MET A 321 -16.61 11.31 -0.66
N TRP A 322 -17.04 11.28 -1.92
CA TRP A 322 -18.03 10.30 -2.38
C TRP A 322 -17.29 9.09 -2.91
N GLY A 323 -17.78 7.88 -2.63
CA GLY A 323 -17.34 6.71 -3.37
C GLY A 323 -17.83 5.40 -2.79
N GLY A 324 -17.55 4.32 -3.53
CA GLY A 324 -17.84 2.95 -3.12
C GLY A 324 -17.67 1.95 -4.26
N LEU A 325 -18.13 0.73 -4.00
CA LEU A 325 -18.24 -0.34 -4.98
C LEU A 325 -19.63 -0.31 -5.59
N SER A 326 -19.75 -0.42 -6.91
CA SER A 326 -21.00 -0.73 -7.60
C SER A 326 -20.85 -2.05 -8.36
N THR A 327 -21.74 -3.01 -8.11
CA THR A 327 -21.70 -4.35 -8.72
C THR A 327 -22.66 -4.43 -9.89
N TYR A 328 -22.29 -5.12 -10.96
CA TYR A 328 -23.06 -5.22 -12.20
C TYR A 328 -23.07 -6.65 -12.72
N ASP A 329 -24.16 -7.03 -13.40
CA ASP A 329 -24.25 -8.30 -14.12
C ASP A 329 -23.33 -8.32 -15.36
N THR A 330 -22.92 -9.53 -15.78
CA THR A 330 -22.03 -9.73 -16.93
C THR A 330 -22.59 -9.25 -18.27
N SER A 331 -23.92 -9.13 -18.41
CA SER A 331 -24.55 -8.51 -19.59
C SER A 331 -24.22 -7.02 -19.75
N LYS A 332 -23.71 -6.34 -18.71
CA LYS A 332 -23.38 -4.89 -18.73
C LYS A 332 -21.99 -4.54 -19.23
N ARG A 333 -21.25 -5.53 -19.78
CA ARG A 333 -19.89 -5.33 -20.31
C ARG A 333 -19.80 -4.13 -21.25
N ASP A 334 -20.70 -4.03 -22.22
CA ASP A 334 -20.56 -3.07 -23.32
C ASP A 334 -20.86 -1.64 -22.86
N GLU A 335 -21.89 -1.42 -22.05
CA GLU A 335 -22.11 -0.09 -21.45
C GLU A 335 -20.96 0.29 -20.52
N LEU A 336 -20.47 -0.65 -19.69
CA LEU A 336 -19.38 -0.41 -18.74
C LEU A 336 -18.05 -0.09 -19.43
N PHE A 337 -17.69 -0.81 -20.50
CA PHE A 337 -16.45 -0.57 -21.23
C PHE A 337 -16.48 0.75 -22.00
N ASN A 338 -17.60 1.10 -22.62
CA ASN A 338 -17.75 2.42 -23.26
C ASN A 338 -17.68 3.56 -22.23
N ALA A 339 -18.39 3.44 -21.09
CA ALA A 339 -18.32 4.42 -20.00
C ALA A 339 -16.89 4.58 -19.44
N TYR A 340 -16.12 3.49 -19.33
CA TYR A 340 -14.73 3.53 -18.89
C TYR A 340 -13.82 4.24 -19.91
N LEU A 341 -14.00 3.94 -21.20
CA LEU A 341 -13.24 4.57 -22.27
C LEU A 341 -13.51 6.07 -22.31
N ASN A 342 -14.78 6.46 -22.29
CA ASN A 342 -15.22 7.86 -22.25
C ASN A 342 -14.72 8.58 -20.99
N PHE A 343 -14.78 7.94 -19.81
CA PHE A 343 -14.23 8.49 -18.57
C PHE A 343 -12.72 8.75 -18.67
N GLY A 344 -11.93 7.76 -19.10
CA GLY A 344 -10.47 7.92 -19.25
C GLY A 344 -10.08 8.99 -20.27
N ASN A 345 -10.86 9.14 -21.35
CA ASN A 345 -10.67 10.18 -22.37
C ASN A 345 -11.07 11.59 -21.90
N ASN A 346 -11.80 11.73 -20.78
CA ASN A 346 -12.25 13.01 -20.24
C ASN A 346 -11.70 13.31 -18.84
N MET A 347 -10.93 12.41 -18.23
CA MET A 347 -10.36 12.51 -16.88
C MET A 347 -9.64 13.83 -16.62
N ASP A 348 -8.87 14.33 -17.59
CA ASP A 348 -8.13 15.59 -17.49
C ASP A 348 -9.06 16.85 -17.38
N LYS A 349 -10.39 16.68 -17.47
CA LYS A 349 -11.41 17.73 -17.30
C LYS A 349 -12.14 17.66 -15.94
N ASP A 350 -12.02 16.56 -15.20
CA ASP A 350 -12.59 16.35 -13.87
C ASP A 350 -11.52 15.75 -12.95
N LEU A 351 -10.74 16.64 -12.32
CA LEU A 351 -9.60 16.27 -11.47
C LEU A 351 -10.01 15.53 -10.19
N ALA A 352 -11.27 15.64 -9.78
CA ALA A 352 -11.75 15.08 -8.53
C ALA A 352 -12.25 13.64 -8.67
N SER A 353 -12.69 13.25 -9.87
CA SER A 353 -13.25 11.92 -10.14
C SER A 353 -12.18 10.86 -10.46
N GLN A 354 -12.40 9.65 -9.93
CA GLN A 354 -11.65 8.42 -10.23
C GLN A 354 -12.59 7.25 -10.52
N ASN A 355 -12.10 6.33 -11.36
CA ASN A 355 -12.83 5.16 -11.85
C ASN A 355 -11.89 3.97 -12.02
N ILE A 356 -12.38 2.79 -11.71
CA ILE A 356 -11.77 1.49 -11.94
C ILE A 356 -12.89 0.54 -12.37
N ILE A 357 -12.65 -0.32 -13.35
CA ILE A 357 -13.48 -1.51 -13.56
C ILE A 357 -12.70 -2.76 -13.14
N ALA A 358 -13.36 -3.70 -12.47
CA ALA A 358 -12.88 -5.05 -12.24
C ALA A 358 -13.89 -6.07 -12.78
N MET A 359 -13.38 -7.13 -13.39
CA MET A 359 -14.07 -8.38 -13.67
C MET A 359 -13.59 -9.38 -12.62
N ILE A 360 -14.49 -9.91 -11.79
CA ILE A 360 -14.13 -10.85 -10.72
C ILE A 360 -14.79 -12.19 -11.02
N TYR A 361 -14.00 -13.27 -10.98
CA TYR A 361 -14.49 -14.63 -10.84
C TYR A 361 -14.22 -15.12 -9.43
N ASN A 362 -15.23 -15.64 -8.74
CA ASN A 362 -15.06 -16.40 -7.50
C ASN A 362 -16.15 -17.48 -7.36
N SER A 363 -16.40 -17.97 -6.15
CA SER A 363 -17.40 -19.02 -5.86
C SER A 363 -18.84 -18.64 -6.24
N ALA A 364 -19.17 -17.34 -6.37
CA ALA A 364 -20.46 -16.87 -6.86
C ALA A 364 -20.56 -16.80 -8.40
N GLY A 365 -19.47 -17.05 -9.13
CA GLY A 365 -19.40 -16.92 -10.59
C GLY A 365 -18.66 -15.66 -11.03
N PHE A 366 -19.03 -15.12 -12.20
CA PHE A 366 -18.46 -13.88 -12.75
C PHE A 366 -19.34 -12.67 -12.41
N ILE A 367 -18.72 -11.57 -11.99
CA ILE A 367 -19.36 -10.26 -11.80
C ILE A 367 -18.49 -9.14 -12.38
N PHE A 368 -19.10 -8.01 -12.70
CA PHE A 368 -18.39 -6.74 -12.86
C PHE A 368 -18.52 -5.91 -11.58
N VAL A 369 -17.47 -5.18 -11.22
CA VAL A 369 -17.47 -4.19 -10.15
C VAL A 369 -16.82 -2.91 -10.66
N SER A 370 -17.43 -1.76 -10.42
CA SER A 370 -16.77 -0.46 -10.61
C SER A 370 -16.44 0.16 -9.25
N VAL A 371 -15.20 0.62 -9.07
CA VAL A 371 -14.84 1.56 -7.98
C VAL A 371 -15.03 2.95 -8.54
N LEU A 372 -16.05 3.66 -8.04
CA LEU A 372 -16.31 5.04 -8.40
C LEU A 372 -16.05 5.92 -7.17
N SER A 373 -15.42 7.08 -7.39
CA SER A 373 -15.05 7.98 -6.29
C SER A 373 -14.86 9.42 -6.78
N ASN A 374 -15.28 10.40 -5.96
CA ASN A 374 -15.06 11.82 -6.18
C ASN A 374 -14.55 12.48 -4.88
N ILE A 375 -13.35 13.05 -4.91
CA ILE A 375 -12.66 13.60 -3.72
C ILE A 375 -13.22 14.95 -3.25
N ASP A 376 -14.02 15.63 -4.06
CA ASP A 376 -14.74 16.87 -3.70
C ASP A 376 -16.08 16.56 -2.98
N ALA A 377 -16.33 15.28 -2.65
CA ALA A 377 -17.57 14.76 -2.09
C ALA A 377 -18.83 14.95 -2.98
N ILE A 378 -18.65 15.20 -4.28
CA ILE A 378 -19.76 15.38 -5.24
C ILE A 378 -20.22 14.00 -5.71
N ASP A 379 -21.36 13.53 -5.20
CA ASP A 379 -21.95 12.27 -5.65
C ASP A 379 -22.38 12.35 -7.13
N ASN A 380 -23.04 13.45 -7.51
CA ASN A 380 -23.65 13.68 -8.82
C ASN A 380 -22.68 14.19 -9.91
N ALA A 381 -21.37 13.98 -9.74
CA ALA A 381 -20.35 14.48 -10.66
C ALA A 381 -20.61 14.02 -12.13
N PRO A 382 -20.58 14.93 -13.12
CA PRO A 382 -20.97 14.62 -14.50
C PRO A 382 -20.18 13.50 -15.17
N ALA A 383 -18.93 13.25 -14.74
CA ALA A 383 -18.11 12.15 -15.26
C ALA A 383 -18.73 10.76 -15.00
N PHE A 384 -19.66 10.63 -14.04
CA PHE A 384 -20.38 9.37 -13.77
C PHE A 384 -21.76 9.30 -14.42
N ASN A 385 -22.14 10.23 -15.30
CA ASN A 385 -23.46 10.22 -15.95
C ASN A 385 -23.73 8.93 -16.74
N GLU A 386 -22.72 8.37 -17.40
CA GLU A 386 -22.83 7.09 -18.10
C GLU A 386 -23.00 5.93 -17.11
N TYR A 387 -22.23 5.90 -16.01
CA TYR A 387 -22.37 4.89 -14.96
C TYR A 387 -23.73 4.92 -14.22
N ARG A 388 -24.38 6.08 -14.16
CA ARG A 388 -25.69 6.27 -13.51
C ARG A 388 -26.85 5.62 -14.24
N VAL A 389 -26.77 5.47 -15.57
CA VAL A 389 -27.82 4.83 -16.38
C VAL A 389 -27.62 3.33 -16.55
N ILE A 390 -26.45 2.81 -16.18
CA ILE A 390 -26.19 1.37 -16.13
C ILE A 390 -26.78 0.81 -14.83
N GLN A 391 -27.78 -0.06 -14.97
CA GLN A 391 -28.40 -0.74 -13.83
C GLN A 391 -27.37 -1.62 -13.09
N ASN A 392 -27.09 -1.27 -11.83
CA ASN A 392 -26.30 -2.08 -10.91
C ASN A 392 -27.18 -3.12 -10.18
N THR A 393 -26.53 -4.15 -9.61
CA THR A 393 -27.15 -5.15 -8.74
C THR A 393 -26.98 -4.82 -7.26
N SER A 394 -25.94 -4.06 -6.91
CA SER A 394 -25.72 -3.47 -5.59
C SER A 394 -24.79 -2.25 -5.67
N SER A 395 -24.79 -1.41 -4.64
CA SER A 395 -23.77 -0.38 -4.44
C SER A 395 -23.53 -0.08 -2.97
N THR A 396 -22.29 0.23 -2.59
CA THR A 396 -21.92 0.77 -1.27
C THR A 396 -21.67 2.29 -1.31
N ALA A 397 -21.86 2.92 -2.47
CA ALA A 397 -21.42 4.29 -2.72
C ALA A 397 -22.16 5.34 -1.88
N ARG A 398 -21.40 6.07 -1.07
CA ARG A 398 -21.90 7.10 -0.13
C ARG A 398 -20.94 8.30 -0.06
N ILE A 399 -21.44 9.43 0.44
CA ILE A 399 -20.58 10.51 0.95
C ILE A 399 -20.21 10.16 2.39
N ALA A 400 -18.92 10.04 2.69
CA ALA A 400 -18.41 9.73 4.02
C ALA A 400 -16.91 10.15 4.13
N PRO A 401 -16.33 10.14 5.33
CA PRO A 401 -14.89 10.28 5.48
C PRO A 401 -14.11 9.17 4.75
N VAL A 402 -12.90 9.48 4.27
CA VAL A 402 -12.00 8.50 3.64
C VAL A 402 -11.72 7.32 4.59
N ALA A 403 -11.60 7.57 5.89
CA ALA A 403 -11.44 6.55 6.92
C ALA A 403 -12.60 5.55 6.99
N GLU A 404 -13.85 6.01 6.80
CA GLU A 404 -15.04 5.14 6.79
C GLU A 404 -15.25 4.38 5.46
N LEU A 405 -14.56 4.78 4.38
CA LEU A 405 -14.73 4.23 3.03
C LEU A 405 -13.63 3.23 2.66
N VAL A 406 -12.40 3.49 3.07
CA VAL A 406 -11.22 2.68 2.77
C VAL A 406 -11.33 1.20 3.22
N PRO A 407 -11.99 0.85 4.35
CA PRO A 407 -12.24 -0.54 4.72
C PRO A 407 -13.08 -1.33 3.70
N ASP A 408 -14.07 -0.71 3.04
CA ASP A 408 -14.94 -1.39 2.06
C ASP A 408 -14.14 -1.93 0.85
N PHE A 409 -13.06 -1.23 0.50
CA PHE A 409 -12.20 -1.57 -0.65
C PHE A 409 -11.11 -2.62 -0.32
N THR A 410 -10.98 -3.03 0.94
CA THR A 410 -10.12 -4.18 1.33
C THR A 410 -10.80 -5.52 1.01
N GLY A 411 -12.13 -5.54 1.01
CA GLY A 411 -12.93 -6.76 0.86
C GLY A 411 -12.68 -7.80 1.97
N PRO A 412 -13.34 -8.97 1.89
CA PRO A 412 -12.98 -10.11 2.73
C PRO A 412 -11.66 -10.71 2.21
N THR A 413 -10.52 -10.13 2.61
CA THR A 413 -9.19 -10.72 2.41
C THR A 413 -8.84 -11.64 3.59
N PRO A 414 -9.07 -12.96 3.52
CA PRO A 414 -8.56 -13.90 4.51
C PRO A 414 -7.02 -13.97 4.44
N LEU A 415 -6.37 -13.52 5.51
CA LEU A 415 -4.94 -13.72 5.71
C LEU A 415 -4.61 -15.22 5.69
N GLY A 416 -3.43 -15.56 5.15
CA GLY A 416 -2.99 -16.95 5.01
C GLY A 416 -3.34 -17.63 3.68
N LEU A 417 -4.07 -16.97 2.76
CA LEU A 417 -4.26 -17.51 1.41
C LEU A 417 -3.05 -17.27 0.47
N TYR A 418 -3.04 -18.01 -0.63
CA TYR A 418 -2.01 -18.00 -1.66
C TYR A 418 -2.39 -17.04 -2.78
N ALA A 419 -1.89 -15.80 -2.70
CA ALA A 419 -2.19 -14.74 -3.64
C ALA A 419 -1.01 -14.51 -4.60
N SER A 420 -1.31 -14.05 -5.82
CA SER A 420 -0.32 -13.69 -6.84
C SER A 420 -0.85 -12.55 -7.70
N TRP A 421 -0.11 -11.45 -7.73
CA TRP A 421 -0.48 -10.23 -8.48
C TRP A 421 0.51 -10.03 -9.63
N MET A 422 -0.01 -9.71 -10.82
CA MET A 422 0.77 -9.47 -12.04
C MET A 422 0.06 -8.43 -12.91
N ASN A 423 0.82 -7.60 -13.62
CA ASN A 423 0.26 -6.44 -14.34
C ASN A 423 0.98 -6.12 -15.65
N GLY A 424 0.37 -5.23 -16.43
CA GLY A 424 0.99 -4.62 -17.61
C GLY A 424 0.21 -3.39 -18.07
N MET A 425 0.59 -2.84 -19.21
CA MET A 425 0.00 -1.60 -19.72
C MET A 425 -0.19 -1.62 -21.24
N THR A 426 -1.35 -1.17 -21.70
CA THR A 426 -1.72 -1.10 -23.11
C THR A 426 -2.29 0.26 -23.50
N THR A 427 -2.55 0.46 -24.78
CA THR A 427 -3.49 1.48 -25.25
C THR A 427 -4.86 1.35 -24.59
N HIS A 428 -5.56 2.48 -24.51
CA HIS A 428 -6.90 2.62 -23.92
C HIS A 428 -7.96 2.39 -25.01
N GLU A 429 -8.08 1.14 -25.45
CA GLU A 429 -8.86 0.74 -26.64
C GLU A 429 -9.81 -0.44 -26.35
N LEU A 430 -11.03 -0.38 -26.88
CA LEU A 430 -12.10 -1.35 -26.62
C LEU A 430 -11.69 -2.80 -26.93
N HIS A 431 -11.08 -3.04 -28.11
CA HIS A 431 -10.72 -4.39 -28.53
C HIS A 431 -9.70 -5.08 -27.61
N VAL A 432 -8.89 -4.29 -26.88
CA VAL A 432 -7.96 -4.80 -25.87
C VAL A 432 -8.73 -5.22 -24.62
N MET A 433 -9.68 -4.39 -24.16
CA MET A 433 -10.56 -4.71 -23.03
C MET A 433 -11.43 -5.95 -23.30
N GLU A 434 -11.99 -6.05 -24.52
CA GLU A 434 -12.75 -7.22 -25.00
C GLU A 434 -11.90 -8.49 -25.02
N PHE A 435 -10.68 -8.45 -25.58
CA PHE A 435 -9.79 -9.60 -25.59
C PHE A 435 -9.42 -10.04 -24.17
N ILE A 436 -9.07 -9.09 -23.29
CA ILE A 436 -8.72 -9.38 -21.90
C ILE A 436 -9.91 -10.01 -21.16
N GLN A 437 -11.14 -9.52 -21.38
CA GLN A 437 -12.37 -10.08 -20.83
C GLN A 437 -12.61 -11.52 -21.29
N GLN A 438 -12.46 -11.79 -22.58
CA GLN A 438 -12.65 -13.13 -23.17
C GLN A 438 -11.59 -14.12 -22.67
N ALA A 439 -10.32 -13.70 -22.67
CA ALA A 439 -9.22 -14.50 -22.15
C ALA A 439 -9.41 -14.80 -20.65
N HIS A 440 -9.88 -13.84 -19.84
CA HIS A 440 -10.19 -14.09 -18.43
C HIS A 440 -11.20 -15.23 -18.26
N GLN A 441 -12.29 -15.25 -19.02
CA GLN A 441 -13.28 -16.33 -18.98
C GLN A 441 -12.70 -17.68 -19.43
N GLU A 442 -11.94 -17.70 -20.54
CA GLU A 442 -11.32 -18.91 -21.08
C GLU A 442 -10.33 -19.53 -20.08
N TYR A 443 -9.45 -18.71 -19.50
CA TYR A 443 -8.40 -19.19 -18.60
C TYR A 443 -8.92 -19.53 -17.21
N VAL A 444 -9.95 -18.85 -16.69
CA VAL A 444 -10.70 -19.34 -15.51
C VAL A 444 -11.29 -20.72 -15.77
N GLY A 445 -11.86 -20.97 -16.97
CA GLY A 445 -12.32 -22.29 -17.37
C GLY A 445 -11.22 -23.37 -17.27
N LYS A 446 -10.00 -23.05 -17.73
CA LYS A 446 -8.82 -23.92 -17.58
C LYS A 446 -8.41 -24.13 -16.12
N MET A 447 -8.42 -23.08 -15.30
CA MET A 447 -8.10 -23.17 -13.86
C MET A 447 -9.07 -24.10 -13.13
N LYS A 448 -10.38 -23.96 -13.37
CA LYS A 448 -11.42 -24.86 -12.83
C LYS A 448 -11.22 -26.31 -13.27
N ALA A 449 -10.83 -26.55 -14.53
CA ALA A 449 -10.56 -27.89 -15.02
C ALA A 449 -9.29 -28.52 -14.39
N ALA A 450 -8.29 -27.71 -14.04
CA ALA A 450 -7.05 -28.17 -13.40
C ALA A 450 -7.21 -28.41 -11.88
N ALA A 451 -8.09 -27.68 -11.20
CA ALA A 451 -8.31 -27.77 -9.77
C ALA A 451 -9.81 -27.61 -9.43
N PRO A 452 -10.67 -28.61 -9.73
CA PRO A 452 -12.12 -28.49 -9.64
C PRO A 452 -12.63 -28.29 -8.20
N ASP A 453 -11.91 -28.83 -7.21
CA ASP A 453 -12.24 -28.72 -5.78
C ASP A 453 -11.68 -27.45 -5.12
N SER A 454 -11.02 -26.56 -5.89
CA SER A 454 -10.38 -25.36 -5.34
C SER A 454 -11.35 -24.19 -5.20
N ASN A 455 -11.36 -23.57 -4.01
CA ASN A 455 -11.88 -22.23 -3.84
C ASN A 455 -10.78 -21.23 -4.22
N PHE A 456 -10.97 -20.54 -5.33
CA PHE A 456 -10.08 -19.49 -5.82
C PHE A 456 -10.86 -18.29 -6.38
N GLU A 457 -10.22 -17.13 -6.33
CA GLU A 457 -10.69 -15.88 -6.93
C GLU A 457 -9.69 -15.39 -7.98
N VAL A 458 -10.21 -14.86 -9.09
CA VAL A 458 -9.45 -14.11 -10.10
C VAL A 458 -10.13 -12.77 -10.29
N LEU A 459 -9.45 -11.70 -9.89
CA LEU A 459 -9.81 -10.32 -10.16
C LEU A 459 -8.95 -9.82 -11.32
N LEU A 460 -9.59 -9.34 -12.39
CA LEU A 460 -8.94 -8.67 -13.50
C LEU A 460 -9.44 -7.22 -13.59
N GLN A 461 -8.55 -6.28 -13.33
CA GLN A 461 -8.86 -4.87 -13.09
C GLN A 461 -8.22 -3.95 -14.12
N PHE A 462 -8.97 -2.92 -14.52
CA PHE A 462 -8.61 -1.86 -15.45
C PHE A 462 -8.49 -0.52 -14.70
N GLN A 463 -7.34 0.14 -14.84
CA GLN A 463 -7.04 1.45 -14.25
C GLN A 463 -6.46 2.38 -15.33
N PRO A 464 -7.06 3.58 -15.54
CA PRO A 464 -6.55 4.52 -16.52
C PRO A 464 -5.31 5.23 -15.96
N VAL A 465 -4.32 5.49 -16.82
CA VAL A 465 -3.21 6.39 -16.49
C VAL A 465 -3.19 7.50 -17.55
N THR A 466 -3.30 8.76 -17.12
CA THR A 466 -3.54 9.90 -18.02
C THR A 466 -2.46 10.97 -17.93
N GLN A 467 -2.48 11.88 -18.89
CA GLN A 467 -1.54 13.00 -18.94
C GLN A 467 -1.70 13.94 -17.74
N SER A 468 -2.90 14.11 -17.16
CA SER A 468 -3.11 14.84 -15.91
C SER A 468 -2.33 14.25 -14.71
N ILE A 469 -2.44 12.94 -14.45
CA ILE A 469 -1.71 12.25 -13.37
C ILE A 469 -0.20 12.54 -13.48
N VAL A 470 0.33 12.40 -14.69
CA VAL A 470 1.76 12.60 -14.98
C VAL A 470 2.14 14.09 -14.92
N ASN A 471 1.28 15.01 -15.35
CA ASN A 471 1.50 16.45 -15.24
C ASN A 471 1.58 16.90 -13.76
N HIS A 472 0.70 16.39 -12.90
CA HIS A 472 0.76 16.68 -11.46
C HIS A 472 2.01 16.07 -10.81
N SER A 473 2.41 14.87 -11.23
CA SER A 473 3.69 14.25 -10.83
C SER A 473 4.89 15.16 -11.19
N VAL A 474 4.99 15.61 -12.45
CA VAL A 474 6.06 16.49 -12.94
C VAL A 474 6.09 17.83 -12.21
N ARG A 475 4.93 18.47 -11.99
CA ARG A 475 4.82 19.73 -11.21
C ARG A 475 5.37 19.60 -9.78
N LYS A 476 5.27 18.41 -9.17
CA LYS A 476 5.79 18.08 -7.83
C LYS A 476 7.24 17.56 -7.86
N GLY A 477 8.03 17.99 -8.84
CA GLY A 477 9.45 17.61 -9.03
C GLY A 477 9.66 16.28 -9.77
N GLY A 478 8.58 15.59 -10.14
CA GLY A 478 8.62 14.30 -10.81
C GLY A 478 9.01 13.12 -9.91
N ASN A 479 8.85 11.94 -10.48
CA ASN A 479 9.18 10.62 -9.91
C ASN A 479 10.07 9.84 -10.91
N VAL A 480 10.41 8.58 -10.64
CA VAL A 480 11.20 7.76 -11.60
C VAL A 480 10.35 6.82 -12.46
N LEU A 481 9.03 6.94 -12.48
CA LEU A 481 8.15 5.95 -13.14
C LEU A 481 8.25 5.97 -14.68
N GLY A 482 8.66 7.09 -15.29
CA GLY A 482 8.91 7.17 -16.74
C GLY A 482 7.66 7.20 -17.63
N LEU A 483 6.51 7.55 -17.06
CA LEU A 483 5.21 7.57 -17.76
C LEU A 483 5.07 8.75 -18.73
N GLU A 484 5.94 9.75 -18.66
CA GLU A 484 5.93 10.98 -19.49
C GLU A 484 5.91 10.69 -21.01
N THR A 485 6.53 9.61 -21.46
CA THR A 485 6.53 9.19 -22.88
C THR A 485 5.45 8.17 -23.23
N ILE A 486 4.79 7.60 -22.22
CA ILE A 486 3.81 6.50 -22.36
C ILE A 486 2.39 7.05 -22.58
N VAL A 487 2.04 8.12 -21.85
CA VAL A 487 0.72 8.81 -21.90
C VAL A 487 0.67 10.00 -22.86
N LYS A 488 1.79 10.32 -23.54
CA LYS A 488 1.93 11.49 -24.43
C LYS A 488 0.89 11.57 -25.55
N ASP A 489 0.38 10.43 -26.00
CA ASP A 489 -0.57 10.31 -27.12
C ASP A 489 -2.03 10.15 -26.64
N GLY A 490 -2.28 10.22 -25.33
CA GLY A 490 -3.58 9.97 -24.71
C GLY A 490 -3.52 9.02 -23.51
N PRO A 491 -4.67 8.72 -22.86
CA PRO A 491 -4.74 7.78 -21.75
C PRO A 491 -4.25 6.38 -22.15
N VAL A 492 -3.74 5.65 -21.17
CA VAL A 492 -3.31 4.25 -21.31
C VAL A 492 -3.99 3.38 -20.26
N LEU A 493 -4.23 2.13 -20.61
CA LEU A 493 -4.87 1.13 -19.75
C LEU A 493 -3.79 0.36 -18.98
N MET A 494 -3.67 0.60 -17.68
CA MET A 494 -2.97 -0.31 -16.77
C MET A 494 -3.93 -1.43 -16.38
N TRP A 495 -3.56 -2.67 -16.66
CA TRP A 495 -4.33 -3.85 -16.24
C TRP A 495 -3.60 -4.62 -15.14
N LEU A 496 -4.37 -5.18 -14.20
CA LEU A 496 -3.91 -6.01 -13.09
C LEU A 496 -4.69 -7.33 -13.11
N ILE A 497 -3.99 -8.45 -12.97
CA ILE A 497 -4.58 -9.72 -12.53
C ILE A 497 -4.15 -9.95 -11.09
N ALA A 498 -5.12 -10.08 -10.18
CA ALA A 498 -4.91 -10.58 -8.83
C ALA A 498 -5.59 -11.95 -8.69
N LEU A 499 -4.79 -12.96 -8.41
CA LEU A 499 -5.19 -14.35 -8.17
C LEU A 499 -5.11 -14.62 -6.66
N THR A 500 -6.12 -15.30 -6.08
CA THR A 500 -6.12 -15.73 -4.66
C THR A 500 -6.63 -17.16 -4.56
N ILE A 501 -5.92 -18.05 -3.86
CA ILE A 501 -6.15 -19.50 -3.85
C ILE A 501 -6.10 -20.07 -2.43
N ASP A 502 -6.94 -21.08 -2.17
CA ASP A 502 -7.08 -21.80 -0.90
C ASP A 502 -5.81 -22.49 -0.37
N THR A 503 -5.05 -23.19 -1.21
CA THR A 503 -4.03 -24.17 -0.80
C THR A 503 -2.80 -24.15 -1.72
N PRO A 504 -1.61 -24.56 -1.24
CA PRO A 504 -0.41 -24.57 -2.07
C PRO A 504 -0.51 -25.61 -3.21
N ALA A 505 -1.13 -26.76 -2.93
CA ALA A 505 -1.32 -27.83 -3.91
C ALA A 505 -2.32 -27.46 -5.03
N ASN A 506 -3.23 -26.52 -4.80
CA ASN A 506 -4.04 -25.94 -5.88
C ASN A 506 -3.30 -24.79 -6.58
N GLN A 507 -2.48 -24.01 -5.87
CA GLN A 507 -1.63 -22.99 -6.49
C GLN A 507 -0.64 -23.58 -7.51
N GLU A 508 -0.02 -24.73 -7.23
CA GLU A 508 0.85 -25.44 -8.17
C GLU A 508 0.16 -25.77 -9.52
N LYS A 509 -1.17 -25.90 -9.52
CA LYS A 509 -1.99 -26.19 -10.72
C LYS A 509 -2.52 -24.91 -11.39
N ILE A 510 -2.99 -23.96 -10.58
CA ILE A 510 -3.72 -22.76 -11.04
C ILE A 510 -2.76 -21.64 -11.47
N LEU A 511 -1.69 -21.37 -10.71
CA LEU A 511 -0.78 -20.25 -10.98
C LEU A 511 -0.11 -20.33 -12.38
N PRO A 512 0.37 -21.49 -12.87
CA PRO A 512 0.90 -21.59 -14.23
C PRO A 512 -0.13 -21.20 -15.32
N ILE A 513 -1.41 -21.49 -15.10
CA ILE A 513 -2.51 -21.13 -16.02
C ILE A 513 -2.78 -19.62 -15.95
N CYS A 514 -2.64 -19.00 -14.78
CA CYS A 514 -2.77 -17.55 -14.62
C CYS A 514 -1.60 -16.78 -15.29
N LEU A 515 -0.37 -17.31 -15.20
CA LEU A 515 0.78 -16.78 -15.95
C LEU A 515 0.56 -16.90 -17.47
N GLN A 516 -0.03 -18.00 -17.95
CA GLN A 516 -0.42 -18.12 -19.36
C GLN A 516 -1.52 -17.13 -19.79
N LEU A 517 -2.45 -16.74 -18.91
CA LEU A 517 -3.42 -15.67 -19.17
C LEU A 517 -2.72 -14.32 -19.38
N ARG A 518 -1.82 -13.95 -18.46
CA ARG A 518 -0.97 -12.76 -18.57
C ARG A 518 -0.17 -12.76 -19.87
N ASP A 519 0.43 -13.89 -20.22
CA ASP A 519 1.26 -14.02 -21.41
C ASP A 519 0.43 -13.97 -22.70
N ALA A 520 -0.80 -14.49 -22.70
CA ALA A 520 -1.76 -14.33 -23.80
C ALA A 520 -2.18 -12.86 -24.00
N ILE A 521 -2.42 -12.11 -22.93
CA ILE A 521 -2.72 -10.66 -22.97
C ILE A 521 -1.52 -9.89 -23.55
N ASN A 522 -0.31 -10.18 -23.09
CA ASN A 522 0.92 -9.58 -23.63
C ASN A 522 1.15 -9.96 -25.10
N ALA A 523 0.89 -11.20 -25.51
CA ALA A 523 1.02 -11.65 -26.89
C ALA A 523 0.00 -10.96 -27.82
N TYR A 524 -1.25 -10.81 -27.37
CA TYR A 524 -2.28 -10.07 -28.11
C TYR A 524 -1.90 -8.60 -28.26
N ALA A 525 -1.54 -7.93 -27.16
CA ALA A 525 -1.17 -6.50 -27.19
C ALA A 525 0.07 -6.23 -28.05
N ASN A 526 1.02 -7.17 -28.11
CA ASN A 526 2.15 -7.09 -29.05
C ASN A 526 1.69 -7.27 -30.50
N LYS A 527 0.79 -8.23 -30.78
CA LYS A 527 0.24 -8.50 -32.11
C LYS A 527 -0.57 -7.34 -32.68
N THR A 528 -1.28 -6.58 -31.85
CA THR A 528 -2.09 -5.43 -32.27
C THR A 528 -1.34 -4.09 -32.25
N GLY A 529 -0.12 -4.05 -31.71
CA GLY A 529 0.62 -2.80 -31.47
C GLY A 529 0.13 -2.01 -30.24
N SER A 530 -0.82 -2.57 -29.48
CA SER A 530 -1.41 -1.97 -28.27
C SER A 530 -0.50 -1.98 -27.04
N GLN A 531 0.58 -2.78 -27.03
CA GLN A 531 1.50 -2.93 -25.90
C GLN A 531 2.28 -1.63 -25.59
N LYS A 532 2.25 -1.17 -24.33
CA LYS A 532 3.03 0.01 -23.87
C LYS A 532 4.35 -0.36 -23.17
N ASN A 533 4.61 -1.65 -22.92
CA ASN A 533 5.85 -2.21 -22.36
C ASN A 533 6.21 -1.75 -20.94
N TRP A 534 5.27 -1.16 -20.20
CA TRP A 534 5.46 -0.65 -18.84
C TRP A 534 4.77 -1.56 -17.79
N GLU A 535 5.34 -1.63 -16.59
CA GLU A 535 4.91 -2.49 -15.48
C GLU A 535 4.95 -1.70 -14.16
N PHE A 536 3.87 -1.72 -13.38
CA PHE A 536 3.79 -1.03 -12.10
C PHE A 536 4.35 -1.89 -10.96
N LEU A 537 5.45 -1.43 -10.36
CA LEU A 537 6.19 -2.16 -9.32
C LEU A 537 5.34 -2.69 -8.17
N ASN A 538 4.34 -1.91 -7.72
CA ASN A 538 3.45 -2.30 -6.63
C ASN A 538 2.56 -3.53 -6.95
N TYR A 539 2.39 -3.87 -8.23
CA TYR A 539 1.54 -4.96 -8.73
C TYR A 539 2.33 -6.04 -9.49
N SER A 540 3.66 -5.97 -9.51
CA SER A 540 4.49 -6.86 -10.34
C SER A 540 4.73 -8.21 -9.66
N PHE A 541 4.68 -9.28 -10.46
CA PHE A 541 5.05 -10.63 -10.03
C PHE A 541 6.57 -10.84 -10.02
N SER A 542 7.04 -11.94 -9.43
CA SER A 542 8.47 -12.21 -9.20
C SER A 542 9.32 -12.35 -10.48
N ASP A 543 8.70 -12.61 -11.63
CA ASP A 543 9.35 -12.75 -12.94
C ASP A 543 9.29 -11.47 -13.81
N GLN A 544 8.66 -10.41 -13.30
CA GLN A 544 8.61 -9.10 -13.95
C GLN A 544 9.81 -8.22 -13.55
N ASP A 545 10.12 -7.21 -14.36
CA ASP A 545 11.24 -6.28 -14.12
C ASP A 545 10.78 -4.83 -14.31
N PRO A 546 9.95 -4.30 -13.39
CA PRO A 546 9.32 -3.00 -13.55
C PRO A 546 10.33 -1.85 -13.62
N ILE A 547 11.47 -1.96 -12.91
CA ILE A 547 12.44 -0.86 -12.82
C ILE A 547 13.19 -0.65 -14.14
N SER A 548 13.39 -1.67 -14.98
CA SER A 548 13.96 -1.45 -16.33
C SER A 548 13.01 -0.73 -17.28
N ARG A 549 11.68 -0.81 -17.05
CA ARG A 549 10.66 -0.18 -17.90
C ARG A 549 10.52 1.32 -17.70
N TYR A 550 11.14 1.87 -16.65
CA TYR A 550 11.12 3.30 -16.32
C TYR A 550 11.86 4.21 -17.32
N GLY A 551 12.52 3.63 -18.33
CA GLY A 551 13.27 4.36 -19.36
C GLY A 551 14.70 4.72 -18.96
N ALA A 552 15.59 4.78 -19.94
CA ALA A 552 17.05 4.82 -19.71
C ALA A 552 17.53 5.96 -18.80
N GLN A 553 16.89 7.13 -18.84
CA GLN A 553 17.25 8.28 -18.00
C GLN A 553 16.91 8.04 -16.52
N ASN A 554 15.73 7.49 -16.22
CA ASN A 554 15.32 7.16 -14.84
C ASN A 554 16.10 5.96 -14.30
N VAL A 555 16.37 4.95 -15.14
CA VAL A 555 17.26 3.81 -14.80
C VAL A 555 18.67 4.31 -14.46
N ALA A 556 19.22 5.25 -15.23
CA ALA A 556 20.50 5.87 -14.91
C ALA A 556 20.47 6.68 -13.59
N LEU A 557 19.37 7.40 -13.32
CA LEU A 557 19.18 8.15 -12.08
C LEU A 557 19.17 7.23 -10.85
N VAL A 558 18.38 6.15 -10.86
CA VAL A 558 18.34 5.21 -9.71
C VAL A 558 19.67 4.49 -9.51
N LYS A 559 20.38 4.11 -10.60
CA LYS A 559 21.73 3.54 -10.50
C LYS A 559 22.73 4.53 -9.90
N ALA A 560 22.68 5.81 -10.31
CA ALA A 560 23.53 6.86 -9.76
C ALA A 560 23.23 7.13 -8.27
N ALA A 561 21.96 7.20 -7.89
CA ALA A 561 21.54 7.34 -6.49
C ALA A 561 22.02 6.16 -5.63
N SER A 562 21.83 4.92 -6.10
CA SER A 562 22.33 3.74 -5.37
C SER A 562 23.85 3.77 -5.21
N LYS A 563 24.62 4.09 -6.26
CA LYS A 563 26.09 4.23 -6.17
C LYS A 563 26.54 5.33 -5.19
N LYS A 564 25.76 6.40 -5.04
CA LYS A 564 26.06 7.55 -4.16
C LYS A 564 25.70 7.30 -2.69
N TYR A 565 24.55 6.70 -2.43
CA TYR A 565 23.99 6.52 -1.08
C TYR A 565 24.27 5.13 -0.48
N ASP A 566 24.56 4.14 -1.32
CA ASP A 566 25.01 2.80 -0.97
C ASP A 566 26.23 2.38 -1.83
N PRO A 567 27.40 3.03 -1.66
CA PRO A 567 28.59 2.76 -2.49
C PRO A 567 29.19 1.36 -2.31
N LYS A 568 28.72 0.57 -1.32
CA LYS A 568 29.10 -0.84 -1.13
C LYS A 568 28.10 -1.82 -1.76
N GLY A 569 26.91 -1.35 -2.13
CA GLY A 569 25.82 -2.17 -2.67
C GLY A 569 25.18 -3.09 -1.63
N VAL A 570 25.06 -2.68 -0.37
CA VAL A 570 24.37 -3.41 0.70
C VAL A 570 22.90 -3.70 0.36
N PHE A 571 22.14 -2.71 -0.14
CA PHE A 571 20.76 -2.89 -0.56
C PHE A 571 20.63 -3.67 -1.87
N GLN A 572 21.72 -3.78 -2.65
CA GLN A 572 21.78 -4.63 -3.83
C GLN A 572 22.23 -6.08 -3.52
N LYS A 573 23.11 -6.30 -2.53
CA LYS A 573 23.73 -7.60 -2.21
C LYS A 573 23.12 -8.31 -1.00
N LEU A 574 22.91 -7.59 0.10
CA LEU A 574 22.49 -8.17 1.39
C LEU A 574 20.96 -8.17 1.56
N ARG A 575 20.27 -7.11 1.10
CA ARG A 575 18.81 -7.18 0.97
C ARG A 575 18.47 -8.31 -0.02
N ARG A 576 17.60 -9.26 0.32
CA ARG A 576 17.14 -10.32 -0.62
C ARG A 576 15.68 -10.20 -1.05
N THR A 577 14.91 -9.28 -0.46
CA THR A 577 13.48 -9.14 -0.77
C THR A 577 13.20 -8.14 -1.88
N GLY A 578 12.18 -8.37 -2.71
CA GLY A 578 11.62 -7.41 -3.67
C GLY A 578 12.54 -6.99 -4.82
N PHE A 579 12.02 -6.17 -5.74
CA PHE A 579 12.68 -5.82 -7.01
C PHE A 579 14.01 -5.05 -6.83
N LYS A 580 14.99 -5.44 -7.64
CA LYS A 580 16.35 -4.87 -7.67
C LYS A 580 16.45 -3.78 -8.72
N LEU A 581 17.52 -2.99 -8.65
CA LEU A 581 17.90 -2.18 -9.81
C LEU A 581 18.41 -3.12 -10.91
N PRO A 582 18.08 -2.88 -12.20
CA PRO A 582 18.60 -3.66 -13.31
C PRO A 582 20.14 -3.66 -13.32
N ALA A 583 20.76 -4.73 -13.82
CA ALA A 583 22.22 -4.85 -13.99
C ALA A 583 22.79 -3.68 -14.81
#